data_AF-A0A556W0X5-F1
#
_entry.id   AF-A0A556W0X5-F1
#
_cell.length_a   1.000
_cell.length_b   1.000
_cell.length_c   1.000
_cell.angle_alpha   90.00
_cell.angle_beta   90.00
_cell.angle_gamma   90.00
#
_symmetry.space_group_name_H-M   'P 1'
#
loop_
_entity.id
_entity.type
_entity.pdbx_description
1 polymer ?
#
loop_
_entity_poly.entity_id
_entity_poly.type
_entity_poly.pdbx_seq_one_letter_code
_entity_poly.pdbx_strand_id
1 'polypeptide(L)'
;MRIPIRRAVKRITGCYWAALWLLLVTLALNTSAHASDCQDELASRLPGSSCNRTFTLSVTEAEFSTTLAGKPAPPGRRWLTLDVRFENWMPGDLVFALGYQEALLVASLERQLYLLVDDQLVVRPEVWENPEPSGHLADEFILPRTGAYRQGKVSYAVPDQPLNKLSLHYYHDQYAPIRVTLLENSDARQASRVEDDNVQGHDLFAMTLDRVQRLEQWQGQSAPPGMQWLVADLRGQSRWQTDVDARALDVESDISQKVSLSRVMEYMEAPGLIQVVADGRHAYPRHAELSSLADDPAFLPATWAGGQAVFAVPEDSQTLELVAYMPQFGGKDISMDIRPTLRFPVEQGEPLPSLNERQVIEDSPVPLALHEAEWVDGFADQLSDDEGALLRLEVSLRNLSEVGGMMNLSERLKPLSPDGEWLGTYLRGPLALEEPFWLPANDEKRVVTLLYRFQGAPADKVEMEYSGISLSETFTITPR
;
A
#
# COMPACT_ATOMS: atom_id res chain seq x y z
N MET A 1 11.10 -62.47 46.50
CA MET A 1 10.07 -63.01 47.42
C MET A 1 8.83 -63.36 46.59
N ARG A 2 8.46 -64.65 46.57
CA ARG A 2 7.18 -65.27 46.13
C ARG A 2 6.61 -65.01 44.72
N ILE A 3 6.85 -65.99 43.85
CA ILE A 3 5.95 -66.57 42.82
C ILE A 3 4.77 -67.31 43.55
N PRO A 4 3.63 -67.82 42.98
CA PRO A 4 3.00 -67.86 41.61
C PRO A 4 1.49 -67.41 41.61
N ILE A 5 0.64 -67.47 40.56
CA ILE A 5 -0.07 -68.65 39.98
C ILE A 5 -1.01 -68.24 38.80
N ARG A 6 -0.75 -68.83 37.62
CA ARG A 6 -1.58 -69.58 36.65
C ARG A 6 -2.93 -69.09 36.04
N ARG A 7 -2.99 -69.38 34.71
CA ARG A 7 -4.08 -70.01 33.89
C ARG A 7 -5.26 -69.11 33.49
N ALA A 8 -5.88 -69.21 32.30
CA ALA A 8 -5.77 -70.11 31.14
C ALA A 8 -6.62 -69.57 29.96
N VAL A 9 -6.19 -69.83 28.72
CA VAL A 9 -6.93 -70.44 27.58
C VAL A 9 -8.33 -69.85 27.26
N LYS A 10 -8.65 -69.29 26.07
CA LYS A 10 -8.98 -70.02 24.82
C LYS A 10 -9.47 -69.01 23.76
N ARG A 11 -9.12 -69.26 22.50
CA ARG A 11 -9.83 -68.80 21.29
C ARG A 11 -11.29 -69.26 21.31
N ILE A 12 -12.19 -68.52 20.66
CA ILE A 12 -13.20 -69.00 19.68
C ILE A 12 -14.03 -67.79 19.20
N THR A 13 -13.85 -67.50 17.91
CA THR A 13 -14.83 -67.16 16.86
C THR A 13 -16.25 -66.72 17.22
N GLY A 14 -16.74 -65.77 16.42
CA GLY A 14 -18.15 -65.69 16.01
C GLY A 14 -18.71 -64.29 16.22
N CYS A 15 -18.65 -63.43 15.20
CA CYS A 15 -19.71 -63.26 14.21
C CYS A 15 -20.99 -62.61 14.77
N TYR A 16 -21.29 -61.48 14.13
CA TYR A 16 -22.61 -61.05 13.68
C TYR A 16 -23.45 -60.09 14.53
N TRP A 17 -23.69 -58.94 13.89
CA TRP A 17 -24.86 -58.07 13.95
C TRP A 17 -25.07 -57.31 15.25
N ALA A 18 -25.69 -56.15 15.25
CA ALA A 18 -25.88 -55.07 14.28
C ALA A 18 -26.50 -53.99 15.15
N ALA A 19 -26.13 -52.74 14.86
CA ALA A 19 -26.98 -51.58 15.04
C ALA A 19 -27.47 -51.21 16.47
N LEU A 20 -27.12 -49.96 16.79
CA LEU A 20 -28.06 -48.87 17.10
C LEU A 20 -28.11 -48.41 18.57
N TRP A 21 -28.01 -47.08 18.70
CA TRP A 21 -28.23 -46.21 19.87
C TRP A 21 -27.01 -46.03 20.80
N LEU A 22 -26.53 -44.84 21.16
CA LEU A 22 -26.86 -43.45 20.81
C LEU A 22 -25.79 -42.53 21.47
N LEU A 23 -25.44 -41.42 20.79
CA LEU A 23 -25.10 -40.08 21.31
C LEU A 23 -24.03 -39.86 22.43
N LEU A 24 -22.97 -39.10 22.06
CA LEU A 24 -22.54 -37.80 22.64
C LEU A 24 -21.12 -37.47 22.09
N VAL A 25 -20.99 -36.72 21.00
CA VAL A 25 -20.81 -35.24 20.93
C VAL A 25 -19.47 -34.74 21.51
N THR A 26 -18.58 -34.36 20.60
CA THR A 26 -17.79 -33.09 20.64
C THR A 26 -17.25 -32.89 19.22
N LEU A 27 -17.98 -32.16 18.35
CA LEU A 27 -17.86 -30.72 18.10
C LEU A 27 -16.46 -30.28 17.68
N ALA A 28 -16.20 -30.40 16.38
CA ALA A 28 -15.34 -29.50 15.61
C ALA A 28 -16.12 -29.07 14.36
N LEU A 29 -16.94 -28.03 14.52
CA LEU A 29 -17.53 -27.17 13.49
C LEU A 29 -16.68 -25.89 13.55
N ASN A 30 -16.04 -25.38 12.50
CA ASN A 30 -16.59 -24.66 11.34
C ASN A 30 -15.34 -24.08 10.61
N THR A 31 -15.24 -23.81 9.31
CA THR A 31 -16.19 -23.66 8.20
C THR A 31 -15.35 -23.77 6.91
N SER A 32 -15.57 -24.82 6.13
CA SER A 32 -15.06 -24.94 4.76
C SER A 32 -16.01 -25.83 3.97
N ALA A 33 -17.20 -25.32 3.71
CA ALA A 33 -18.18 -26.01 2.88
C ALA A 33 -19.14 -24.95 2.35
N HIS A 34 -18.92 -24.53 1.09
CA HIS A 34 -19.94 -24.24 0.07
C HIS A 34 -19.23 -23.79 -1.22
N ALA A 35 -18.30 -24.61 -1.69
CA ALA A 35 -17.66 -24.51 -3.02
C ALA A 35 -17.95 -25.74 -3.90
N SER A 36 -18.80 -26.68 -3.47
CA SER A 36 -18.83 -28.04 -4.02
C SER A 36 -19.70 -28.26 -5.27
N ASP A 37 -20.46 -27.27 -5.75
CA ASP A 37 -21.31 -27.45 -6.94
C ASP A 37 -20.73 -26.82 -8.23
N CYS A 38 -19.46 -26.40 -8.21
CA CYS A 38 -18.80 -25.76 -9.37
C CYS A 38 -17.43 -26.37 -9.74
N GLN A 39 -17.02 -27.51 -9.17
CA GLN A 39 -15.60 -27.92 -9.20
C GLN A 39 -15.20 -29.10 -10.10
N ASP A 40 -16.09 -29.74 -10.85
CA ASP A 40 -15.71 -30.90 -11.65
C ASP A 40 -15.63 -30.60 -13.15
N GLU A 41 -14.55 -29.93 -13.59
CA GLU A 41 -13.82 -30.17 -14.85
C GLU A 41 -12.68 -29.15 -15.05
N LEU A 42 -11.56 -29.59 -15.62
CA LEU A 42 -10.31 -28.89 -15.98
C LEU A 42 -9.17 -28.86 -14.93
N ALA A 43 -8.20 -29.76 -15.13
CA ALA A 43 -6.88 -29.68 -14.51
C ALA A 43 -5.74 -29.87 -15.53
N SER A 44 -5.00 -28.79 -15.78
CA SER A 44 -3.52 -28.77 -15.85
C SER A 44 -3.05 -27.31 -15.78
N ARG A 45 -2.15 -27.00 -14.84
CA ARG A 45 -1.66 -25.66 -14.43
C ARG A 45 -1.65 -24.60 -15.55
N LEU A 46 -2.32 -23.47 -15.25
CA LEU A 46 -2.80 -22.38 -16.12
C LEU A 46 -3.43 -22.88 -17.43
N PRO A 47 -4.76 -22.87 -17.65
CA PRO A 47 -5.84 -22.03 -17.08
C PRO A 47 -6.42 -22.48 -15.72
N GLY A 48 -7.15 -21.57 -15.07
CA GLY A 48 -7.84 -21.80 -13.78
C GLY A 48 -9.14 -21.02 -13.68
N SER A 49 -10.08 -21.48 -12.85
CA SER A 49 -11.36 -20.82 -12.62
C SER A 49 -11.79 -20.91 -11.15
N SER A 50 -12.58 -19.93 -10.71
CA SER A 50 -13.25 -19.94 -9.41
C SER A 50 -14.53 -19.10 -9.49
N CYS A 51 -15.45 -19.33 -8.57
CA CYS A 51 -16.73 -18.63 -8.51
C CYS A 51 -17.10 -18.23 -7.08
N ASN A 52 -18.04 -17.30 -6.96
CA ASN A 52 -18.89 -17.11 -5.77
C ASN A 52 -20.35 -17.39 -6.18
N ARG A 53 -21.35 -17.22 -5.30
CA ARG A 53 -22.77 -17.47 -5.64
C ARG A 53 -23.34 -16.67 -6.83
N THR A 54 -22.62 -15.69 -7.37
CA THR A 54 -23.17 -14.70 -8.30
C THR A 54 -22.50 -14.74 -9.67
N PHE A 55 -21.19 -14.98 -9.72
CA PHE A 55 -20.45 -15.00 -10.98
C PHE A 55 -19.18 -15.86 -10.88
N THR A 56 -18.65 -16.19 -12.06
CA THR A 56 -17.42 -16.96 -12.24
C THR A 56 -16.35 -16.07 -12.86
N LEU A 57 -15.12 -16.21 -12.37
CA LEU A 57 -13.92 -15.65 -12.98
C LEU A 57 -13.03 -16.81 -13.45
N SER A 58 -12.67 -16.79 -14.73
CA SER A 58 -11.79 -17.76 -15.35
C SER A 58 -10.60 -17.05 -15.99
N VAL A 59 -9.43 -17.68 -15.92
CA VAL A 59 -8.23 -17.29 -16.68
C VAL A 59 -8.00 -18.38 -17.72
N THR A 60 -8.05 -18.03 -19.00
CA THR A 60 -7.95 -18.98 -20.12
C THR A 60 -6.54 -19.09 -20.69
N GLU A 61 -5.77 -18.01 -20.65
CA GLU A 61 -4.41 -17.93 -21.17
C GLU A 61 -3.56 -16.99 -20.32
N ALA A 62 -2.24 -17.22 -20.31
CA ALA A 62 -1.26 -16.38 -19.64
C ALA A 62 0.01 -16.27 -20.52
N GLU A 63 0.47 -15.04 -20.74
CA GLU A 63 1.64 -14.74 -21.57
C GLU A 63 2.59 -13.80 -20.82
N PHE A 64 3.90 -14.10 -20.86
CA PHE A 64 4.93 -13.20 -20.36
C PHE A 64 5.58 -12.45 -21.52
N SER A 65 5.81 -11.16 -21.36
CA SER A 65 6.50 -10.34 -22.35
C SER A 65 7.37 -9.25 -21.69
N THR A 66 8.35 -8.74 -22.43
CA THR A 66 9.19 -7.62 -21.98
C THR A 66 8.60 -6.26 -22.32
N THR A 67 7.58 -6.22 -23.18
CA THR A 67 6.93 -5.00 -23.67
C THR A 67 5.42 -5.15 -23.75
N LEU A 68 4.69 -4.13 -23.32
CA LEU A 68 3.24 -4.04 -23.42
C LEU A 68 2.88 -2.87 -24.34
N ALA A 69 2.29 -3.13 -25.51
CA ALA A 69 2.03 -2.09 -26.53
C ALA A 69 3.23 -1.17 -26.84
N GLY A 70 4.44 -1.74 -26.89
CA GLY A 70 5.67 -0.99 -27.14
C GLY A 70 6.27 -0.28 -25.92
N LYS A 71 5.56 -0.23 -24.78
CA LYS A 71 6.10 0.25 -23.50
C LYS A 71 6.95 -0.85 -22.84
N PRO A 72 8.23 -0.61 -22.52
CA PRO A 72 9.04 -1.57 -21.77
C PRO A 72 8.46 -1.77 -20.37
N ALA A 73 8.66 -2.96 -19.79
CA ALA A 73 8.35 -3.18 -18.38
C ALA A 73 9.22 -2.28 -17.46
N PRO A 74 8.72 -1.94 -16.26
CA PRO A 74 9.55 -1.23 -15.26
C PRO A 74 10.84 -2.00 -14.92
N PRO A 75 11.88 -1.32 -14.41
CA PRO A 75 13.13 -1.97 -14.00
C PRO A 75 12.90 -3.18 -13.08
N GLY A 76 13.59 -4.30 -13.37
CA GLY A 76 13.46 -5.56 -12.61
C GLY A 76 12.13 -6.31 -12.77
N ARG A 77 11.27 -5.86 -13.69
CA ARG A 77 9.95 -6.46 -13.95
C ARG A 77 9.80 -6.91 -15.40
N ARG A 78 8.76 -7.72 -15.62
CA ARG A 78 8.23 -8.13 -16.92
C ARG A 78 6.71 -8.05 -16.91
N TRP A 79 6.10 -7.98 -18.07
CA TRP A 79 4.65 -8.02 -18.20
C TRP A 79 4.14 -9.45 -18.15
N LEU A 80 3.08 -9.67 -17.36
CA LEU A 80 2.24 -10.85 -17.40
C LEU A 80 0.85 -10.43 -17.89
N THR A 81 0.45 -10.91 -19.05
CA THR A 81 -0.89 -10.69 -19.60
C THR A 81 -1.73 -11.95 -19.40
N LEU A 82 -2.91 -11.78 -18.82
CA LEU A 82 -3.89 -12.84 -18.60
C LEU A 82 -5.09 -12.59 -19.50
N ASP A 83 -5.56 -13.61 -20.21
CA ASP A 83 -6.89 -13.61 -20.83
C ASP A 83 -7.90 -14.09 -19.78
N VAL A 84 -8.84 -13.21 -19.42
CA VAL A 84 -9.79 -13.43 -18.34
C VAL A 84 -11.22 -13.35 -18.83
N ARG A 85 -12.09 -14.20 -18.28
CA ARG A 85 -13.51 -14.24 -18.56
C ARG A 85 -14.32 -14.11 -17.27
N PHE A 86 -15.21 -13.13 -17.25
CA PHE A 86 -16.23 -12.95 -16.22
C PHE A 86 -17.57 -13.45 -16.76
N GLU A 87 -18.28 -14.26 -16.00
CA GLU A 87 -19.60 -14.79 -16.37
C GLU A 87 -20.58 -14.65 -15.22
N ASN A 88 -21.66 -13.89 -15.45
CA ASN A 88 -22.74 -13.68 -14.48
C ASN A 88 -23.64 -14.92 -14.47
N TRP A 89 -23.85 -15.52 -13.31
CA TRP A 89 -24.82 -16.59 -13.13
C TRP A 89 -25.80 -16.31 -11.98
N MET A 90 -25.99 -15.04 -11.62
CA MET A 90 -26.76 -14.62 -10.45
C MET A 90 -28.08 -15.42 -10.29
N PRO A 91 -28.24 -16.14 -9.18
CA PRO A 91 -29.39 -17.00 -9.00
C PRO A 91 -30.63 -16.17 -8.64
N GLY A 92 -31.79 -16.67 -9.06
CA GLY A 92 -33.05 -15.97 -8.93
C GLY A 92 -33.46 -15.70 -7.47
N ASP A 93 -32.97 -16.46 -6.49
CA ASP A 93 -33.25 -16.19 -5.08
C ASP A 93 -32.64 -14.86 -4.62
N LEU A 94 -31.44 -14.49 -5.09
CA LEU A 94 -30.86 -13.18 -4.77
C LEU A 94 -31.66 -12.04 -5.43
N VAL A 95 -32.09 -12.23 -6.67
CA VAL A 95 -32.87 -11.22 -7.41
C VAL A 95 -34.27 -11.05 -6.82
N PHE A 96 -35.03 -12.14 -6.70
CA PHE A 96 -36.44 -12.09 -6.33
C PHE A 96 -36.68 -12.05 -4.82
N ALA A 97 -35.84 -12.69 -4.01
CA ALA A 97 -36.04 -12.75 -2.56
C ALA A 97 -35.31 -11.61 -1.82
N LEU A 98 -34.11 -11.21 -2.30
CA LEU A 98 -33.31 -10.15 -1.67
C LEU A 98 -33.30 -8.82 -2.46
N GLY A 99 -33.90 -8.77 -3.65
CA GLY A 99 -34.00 -7.54 -4.44
C GLY A 99 -32.68 -7.12 -5.10
N TYR A 100 -31.75 -8.06 -5.31
CA TYR A 100 -30.49 -7.76 -5.98
C TYR A 100 -30.74 -7.45 -7.46
N GLN A 101 -29.93 -6.55 -8.03
CA GLN A 101 -30.01 -6.25 -9.45
C GLN A 101 -29.39 -7.41 -10.25
N GLU A 102 -30.13 -7.98 -11.21
CA GLU A 102 -29.62 -9.06 -12.05
C GLU A 102 -28.37 -8.65 -12.83
N ALA A 103 -28.31 -7.39 -13.26
CA ALA A 103 -27.14 -6.81 -13.90
C ALA A 103 -25.98 -6.72 -12.90
N LEU A 104 -24.88 -7.42 -13.20
CA LEU A 104 -23.66 -7.37 -12.40
C LEU A 104 -22.77 -6.23 -12.90
N LEU A 105 -22.46 -5.28 -12.02
CA LEU A 105 -21.46 -4.24 -12.26
C LEU A 105 -20.08 -4.72 -11.83
N VAL A 106 -19.14 -4.76 -12.76
CA VAL A 106 -17.70 -4.81 -12.46
C VAL A 106 -17.23 -3.36 -12.45
N ALA A 107 -17.02 -2.79 -11.26
CA ALA A 107 -16.95 -1.34 -11.06
C ALA A 107 -15.56 -0.75 -11.32
N SER A 108 -14.49 -1.48 -10.99
CA SER A 108 -13.12 -1.08 -11.32
C SER A 108 -12.19 -2.29 -11.19
N LEU A 109 -11.61 -2.74 -12.29
CA LEU A 109 -10.62 -3.81 -12.29
C LEU A 109 -9.36 -3.37 -11.53
N GLU A 110 -8.93 -2.12 -11.67
CA GLU A 110 -7.77 -1.57 -10.95
C GLU A 110 -7.89 -1.72 -9.42
N ARG A 111 -9.11 -1.53 -8.90
CA ARG A 111 -9.42 -1.49 -7.47
C ARG A 111 -10.04 -2.77 -6.92
N GLN A 112 -10.44 -3.71 -7.78
CA GLN A 112 -11.11 -4.94 -7.35
C GLN A 112 -10.41 -6.20 -7.82
N LEU A 113 -9.53 -6.15 -8.83
CA LEU A 113 -8.81 -7.29 -9.37
C LEU A 113 -7.31 -7.21 -9.06
N TYR A 114 -6.82 -8.11 -8.21
CA TYR A 114 -5.45 -8.10 -7.71
C TYR A 114 -4.71 -9.37 -8.07
N LEU A 115 -3.45 -9.25 -8.43
CA LEU A 115 -2.54 -10.38 -8.60
C LEU A 115 -1.66 -10.49 -7.36
N LEU A 116 -1.75 -11.60 -6.64
CA LEU A 116 -0.88 -11.93 -5.51
C LEU A 116 0.26 -12.82 -6.00
N VAL A 117 1.49 -12.30 -5.90
CA VAL A 117 2.72 -12.98 -6.29
C VAL A 117 3.46 -13.46 -5.06
N ASP A 118 3.79 -14.75 -5.03
CA ASP A 118 4.56 -15.42 -3.96
C ASP A 118 4.01 -15.20 -2.54
N ASP A 119 2.69 -15.03 -2.41
CA ASP A 119 1.98 -14.69 -1.15
C ASP A 119 2.47 -13.39 -0.48
N GLN A 120 3.24 -12.56 -1.19
CA GLN A 120 3.95 -11.40 -0.64
C GLN A 120 3.61 -10.10 -1.35
N LEU A 121 3.62 -10.09 -2.68
CA LEU A 121 3.48 -8.87 -3.47
C LEU A 121 2.07 -8.76 -4.04
N VAL A 122 1.41 -7.63 -3.78
CA VAL A 122 0.10 -7.30 -4.39
C VAL A 122 0.34 -6.40 -5.60
N VAL A 123 -0.10 -6.85 -6.78
CA VAL A 123 0.04 -6.12 -8.05
C VAL A 123 -1.34 -5.81 -8.62
N ARG A 124 -1.54 -4.56 -9.04
CA ARG A 124 -2.74 -4.09 -9.74
C ARG A 124 -2.58 -4.24 -11.26
N PRO A 125 -3.69 -4.39 -12.02
CA PRO A 125 -3.63 -4.41 -13.47
C PRO A 125 -3.25 -3.04 -14.01
N GLU A 126 -2.53 -3.00 -15.13
CA GLU A 126 -2.34 -1.77 -15.91
C GLU A 126 -3.69 -1.36 -16.51
N VAL A 127 -4.15 -0.15 -16.22
CA VAL A 127 -5.38 0.43 -16.79
C VAL A 127 -5.09 1.02 -18.16
N TRP A 128 -5.98 0.76 -19.12
CA TRP A 128 -5.87 1.27 -20.47
C TRP A 128 -6.96 2.30 -20.73
N GLU A 129 -6.57 3.54 -21.04
CA GLU A 129 -7.52 4.59 -21.43
C GLU A 129 -8.32 4.21 -22.68
N ASN A 130 -7.68 3.52 -23.63
CA ASN A 130 -8.29 3.01 -24.86
C ASN A 130 -8.00 1.51 -25.02
N PRO A 131 -8.85 0.63 -24.46
CA PRO A 131 -8.63 -0.82 -24.47
C PRO A 131 -8.82 -1.46 -25.86
N GLU A 132 -9.52 -0.79 -26.76
CA GLU A 132 -9.61 -1.17 -28.18
C GLU A 132 -8.54 -0.41 -28.98
N PRO A 133 -7.74 -1.08 -29.83
CA PRO A 133 -7.91 -2.43 -30.38
C PRO A 133 -7.05 -3.51 -29.71
N SER A 134 -6.50 -3.28 -28.51
CA SER A 134 -5.54 -4.20 -27.89
C SER A 134 -6.18 -5.47 -27.30
N GLY A 135 -7.51 -5.52 -27.26
CA GLY A 135 -8.28 -6.62 -26.67
C GLY A 135 -8.23 -6.65 -25.15
N HIS A 136 -7.78 -5.56 -24.51
CA HIS A 136 -7.85 -5.43 -23.06
C HIS A 136 -9.28 -5.17 -22.61
N LEU A 137 -9.59 -5.53 -21.37
CA LEU A 137 -10.85 -5.14 -20.75
C LEU A 137 -10.81 -3.65 -20.41
N ALA A 138 -11.96 -2.99 -20.53
CA ALA A 138 -12.18 -1.69 -19.89
C ALA A 138 -12.15 -1.87 -18.36
N ASP A 139 -11.78 -0.81 -17.63
CA ASP A 139 -11.71 -0.87 -16.16
C ASP A 139 -13.07 -1.19 -15.52
N GLU A 140 -14.16 -0.73 -16.15
CA GLU A 140 -15.52 -1.03 -15.74
C GLU A 140 -16.36 -1.62 -16.87
N PHE A 141 -17.28 -2.51 -16.52
CA PHE A 141 -18.28 -3.04 -17.45
C PHE A 141 -19.45 -3.69 -16.71
N ILE A 142 -20.54 -3.90 -17.44
CA ILE A 142 -21.77 -4.52 -16.91
C ILE A 142 -22.02 -5.85 -17.62
N LEU A 143 -22.34 -6.89 -16.84
CA LEU A 143 -22.89 -8.14 -17.34
C LEU A 143 -24.41 -8.11 -17.15
N PRO A 144 -25.20 -7.79 -18.20
CA PRO A 144 -26.57 -7.29 -18.05
C PRO A 144 -27.60 -8.30 -17.54
N ARG A 145 -27.29 -9.60 -17.58
CA ARG A 145 -28.22 -10.68 -17.21
C ARG A 145 -27.46 -11.96 -16.86
N THR A 146 -28.17 -12.91 -16.25
CA THR A 146 -27.66 -14.26 -16.02
C THR A 146 -27.29 -14.94 -17.35
N GLY A 147 -26.13 -15.59 -17.40
CA GLY A 147 -25.49 -16.17 -18.57
C GLY A 147 -24.72 -15.17 -19.46
N ALA A 148 -24.75 -13.86 -19.14
CA ALA A 148 -23.90 -12.91 -19.84
C ALA A 148 -22.44 -13.06 -19.41
N TYR A 149 -21.53 -12.96 -20.38
CA TYR A 149 -20.09 -13.00 -20.11
C TYR A 149 -19.36 -11.87 -20.84
N ARG A 150 -18.18 -11.52 -20.31
CA ARG A 150 -17.20 -10.63 -20.95
C ARG A 150 -15.84 -11.31 -20.86
N GLN A 151 -15.09 -11.28 -21.96
CA GLN A 151 -13.72 -11.81 -22.03
C GLN A 151 -12.79 -10.74 -22.60
N GLY A 152 -11.54 -10.74 -22.13
CA GLY A 152 -10.50 -9.86 -22.60
C GLY A 152 -9.24 -9.94 -21.75
N LYS A 153 -8.24 -9.14 -22.10
CA LYS A 153 -6.92 -9.16 -21.46
C LYS A 153 -6.81 -8.21 -20.28
N VAL A 154 -6.05 -8.62 -19.27
CA VAL A 154 -5.54 -7.76 -18.19
C VAL A 154 -4.03 -8.00 -18.06
N SER A 155 -3.26 -6.95 -17.75
CA SER A 155 -1.79 -7.04 -17.73
C SER A 155 -1.22 -6.54 -16.41
N TYR A 156 -0.19 -7.22 -15.90
CA TYR A 156 0.44 -6.94 -14.60
C TYR A 156 1.96 -6.82 -14.76
N ALA A 157 2.56 -5.83 -14.10
CA ALA A 157 4.02 -5.72 -14.01
C ALA A 157 4.53 -6.57 -12.84
N VAL A 158 5.00 -7.78 -13.14
CA VAL A 158 5.48 -8.76 -12.14
C VAL A 158 7.01 -8.84 -12.12
N PRO A 159 7.63 -9.33 -11.03
CA PRO A 159 9.07 -9.54 -10.98
C PRO A 159 9.59 -10.41 -12.15
N ASP A 160 10.76 -10.05 -12.69
CA ASP A 160 11.43 -10.84 -13.76
C ASP A 160 12.17 -12.09 -13.24
N GLN A 161 12.07 -12.36 -11.93
CA GLN A 161 12.59 -13.58 -11.32
C GLN A 161 11.59 -14.75 -11.44
N PRO A 162 12.04 -16.01 -11.27
CA PRO A 162 11.15 -17.15 -11.21
C PRO A 162 10.07 -16.98 -10.12
N LEU A 163 8.81 -17.19 -10.50
CA LEU A 163 7.66 -17.10 -9.60
C LEU A 163 7.35 -18.49 -9.03
N ASN A 164 7.01 -18.56 -7.75
CA ASN A 164 6.70 -19.82 -7.05
C ASN A 164 5.20 -20.00 -6.85
N LYS A 165 4.50 -18.90 -6.58
CA LYS A 165 3.05 -18.86 -6.43
C LYS A 165 2.46 -17.65 -7.13
N LEU A 166 1.28 -17.85 -7.69
CA LEU A 166 0.52 -16.83 -8.36
C LEU A 166 -0.96 -17.08 -8.17
N SER A 167 -1.69 -16.09 -7.69
CA SER A 167 -3.14 -16.16 -7.56
C SER A 167 -3.79 -14.83 -7.94
N LEU A 168 -4.92 -14.92 -8.64
CA LEU A 168 -5.74 -13.77 -9.03
C LEU A 168 -6.90 -13.66 -8.04
N HIS A 169 -7.09 -12.48 -7.44
CA HIS A 169 -8.09 -12.24 -6.43
C HIS A 169 -9.03 -11.14 -6.90
N TYR A 170 -10.32 -11.41 -6.91
CA TYR A 170 -11.33 -10.42 -7.21
C TYR A 170 -12.21 -10.16 -5.97
N TYR A 171 -12.27 -8.90 -5.53
CA TYR A 171 -13.01 -8.46 -4.36
C TYR A 171 -14.17 -7.55 -4.78
N HIS A 172 -15.36 -8.13 -4.87
CA HIS A 172 -16.57 -7.37 -5.15
C HIS A 172 -17.12 -6.70 -3.87
N ASP A 173 -17.72 -5.52 -3.99
CA ASP A 173 -18.25 -4.76 -2.83
C ASP A 173 -19.43 -5.45 -2.13
N GLN A 174 -20.20 -6.25 -2.87
CA GLN A 174 -21.41 -6.93 -2.39
C GLN A 174 -21.27 -8.45 -2.22
N TYR A 175 -20.35 -9.09 -2.95
CA TYR A 175 -20.30 -10.55 -3.05
C TYR A 175 -19.03 -11.11 -2.41
N ALA A 176 -19.02 -12.44 -2.18
CA ALA A 176 -17.84 -13.14 -1.70
C ALA A 176 -16.65 -12.93 -2.65
N PRO A 177 -15.41 -12.81 -2.12
CA PRO A 177 -14.24 -12.71 -2.97
C PRO A 177 -14.04 -13.99 -3.79
N ILE A 178 -13.54 -13.84 -5.02
CA ILE A 178 -13.15 -14.96 -5.88
C ILE A 178 -11.63 -15.03 -5.91
N ARG A 179 -11.07 -16.24 -5.75
CA ARG A 179 -9.62 -16.46 -5.81
C ARG A 179 -9.31 -17.57 -6.81
N VAL A 180 -8.58 -17.23 -7.85
CA VAL A 180 -8.14 -18.18 -8.88
C VAL A 180 -6.66 -18.47 -8.67
N THR A 181 -6.32 -19.69 -8.30
CA THR A 181 -4.93 -20.14 -8.21
C THR A 181 -4.39 -20.39 -9.61
N LEU A 182 -3.33 -19.68 -9.97
CA LEU A 182 -2.72 -19.73 -11.31
C LEU A 182 -1.47 -20.62 -11.28
N LEU A 183 -0.59 -20.39 -10.32
CA LEU A 183 0.63 -21.15 -10.12
C LEU A 183 0.77 -21.48 -8.65
N GLU A 184 1.12 -22.72 -8.34
CA GLU A 184 1.53 -23.13 -7.01
C GLU A 184 2.56 -24.25 -7.13
N ASN A 185 3.83 -23.93 -6.89
CA ASN A 185 4.90 -24.92 -6.84
C ASN A 185 4.91 -25.57 -5.45
N SER A 186 4.87 -26.90 -5.40
CA SER A 186 4.79 -27.69 -4.15
C SER A 186 6.00 -27.52 -3.24
N ASP A 187 7.14 -27.06 -3.77
CA ASP A 187 8.37 -26.79 -3.01
C ASP A 187 8.49 -25.32 -2.59
N ALA A 188 7.47 -24.50 -2.85
CA ALA A 188 7.46 -23.10 -2.45
C ALA A 188 7.53 -23.01 -0.92
N ARG A 189 8.58 -22.36 -0.39
CA ARG A 189 8.65 -22.02 1.03
C ARG A 189 7.39 -21.25 1.40
N GLN A 190 6.70 -21.72 2.44
CA GLN A 190 5.60 -21.00 3.03
C GLN A 190 6.11 -19.60 3.43
N ALA A 191 5.36 -18.55 3.10
CA ALA A 191 5.73 -17.20 3.48
C ALA A 191 6.04 -17.17 4.98
N SER A 192 7.15 -16.51 5.35
CA SER A 192 7.53 -16.35 6.75
C SER A 192 6.34 -15.79 7.53
N ARG A 193 5.96 -16.48 8.61
CA ARG A 193 4.89 -16.03 9.49
C ARG A 193 5.27 -14.67 10.05
N VAL A 194 4.40 -13.67 9.90
CA VAL A 194 4.57 -12.37 10.54
C VAL A 194 4.57 -12.58 12.05
N GLU A 195 5.60 -12.09 12.73
CA GLU A 195 5.66 -12.07 14.20
C GLU A 195 4.77 -10.94 14.73
N ASP A 196 3.86 -11.25 15.66
CA ASP A 196 2.84 -10.33 16.15
C ASP A 196 3.44 -9.07 16.83
N ASP A 197 4.65 -9.16 17.37
CA ASP A 197 5.32 -8.08 18.11
C ASP A 197 5.65 -6.84 17.24
N ASN A 198 5.70 -7.01 15.91
CA ASN A 198 5.99 -5.93 14.95
C ASN A 198 4.75 -5.47 14.17
N VAL A 199 3.55 -5.82 14.63
CA VAL A 199 2.29 -5.43 13.97
C VAL A 199 1.71 -4.18 14.62
N GLN A 200 1.46 -3.15 13.82
CA GLN A 200 0.69 -1.98 14.23
C GLN A 200 -0.52 -1.81 13.34
N GLY A 201 -1.61 -1.27 13.89
CA GLY A 201 -2.82 -1.07 13.10
C GLY A 201 -3.99 -0.65 13.95
N HIS A 202 -5.14 -0.57 13.30
CA HIS A 202 -6.41 -0.24 13.91
C HIS A 202 -7.52 -1.14 13.35
N ASP A 203 -8.75 -0.65 13.34
CA ASP A 203 -9.96 -1.34 12.89
C ASP A 203 -10.03 -1.59 11.38
N LEU A 204 -9.39 -0.74 10.57
CA LEU A 204 -9.46 -0.84 9.10
C LEU A 204 -8.37 -1.72 8.51
N PHE A 205 -7.15 -1.65 9.04
CA PHE A 205 -6.03 -2.47 8.58
C PHE A 205 -4.95 -2.56 9.65
N ALA A 206 -4.00 -3.45 9.41
CA ALA A 206 -2.75 -3.50 10.14
C ALA A 206 -1.57 -3.64 9.17
N MET A 207 -0.42 -3.15 9.60
CA MET A 207 0.85 -3.12 8.88
C MET A 207 1.95 -3.70 9.76
N THR A 208 2.98 -4.23 9.10
CA THR A 208 4.18 -4.74 9.73
C THR A 208 5.38 -4.49 8.83
N LEU A 209 6.54 -4.43 9.46
CA LEU A 209 7.83 -4.25 8.80
C LEU A 209 8.61 -5.56 8.98
N ASP A 210 8.72 -6.36 7.91
CA ASP A 210 9.29 -7.71 7.98
C ASP A 210 10.82 -7.68 7.89
N ARG A 211 11.36 -6.85 6.99
CA ARG A 211 12.81 -6.74 6.76
C ARG A 211 13.18 -5.33 6.35
N VAL A 212 14.29 -4.83 6.88
CA VAL A 212 14.88 -3.55 6.48
C VAL A 212 16.36 -3.72 6.17
N GLN A 213 16.84 -3.05 5.12
CA GLN A 213 18.24 -3.07 4.71
C GLN A 213 18.67 -1.69 4.20
N ARG A 214 19.85 -1.24 4.62
CA ARG A 214 20.57 -0.12 3.98
C ARG A 214 21.49 -0.65 2.90
N LEU A 215 21.45 -0.05 1.72
CA LEU A 215 22.22 -0.46 0.55
C LEU A 215 22.77 0.78 -0.17
N GLU A 216 24.01 0.70 -0.64
CA GLU A 216 24.59 1.73 -1.51
C GLU A 216 23.96 1.69 -2.92
N GLN A 217 23.53 0.50 -3.36
CA GLN A 217 22.92 0.27 -4.67
C GLN A 217 21.64 -0.55 -4.56
N TRP A 218 20.63 -0.17 -5.33
CA TRP A 218 19.35 -0.86 -5.43
C TRP A 218 18.91 -0.91 -6.89
N GLN A 219 18.57 -2.11 -7.39
CA GLN A 219 18.15 -2.32 -8.80
C GLN A 219 19.10 -1.70 -9.84
N GLY A 220 20.41 -1.73 -9.58
CA GLY A 220 21.44 -1.18 -10.46
C GLY A 220 21.60 0.36 -10.37
N GLN A 221 20.87 1.03 -9.48
CA GLN A 221 21.00 2.46 -9.23
C GLN A 221 21.73 2.72 -7.91
N SER A 222 22.76 3.56 -7.95
CA SER A 222 23.41 4.07 -6.74
C SER A 222 22.52 5.08 -6.03
N ALA A 223 22.58 5.12 -4.71
CA ALA A 223 21.93 6.17 -3.93
C ALA A 223 22.55 7.55 -4.25
N PRO A 224 21.80 8.65 -4.05
CA PRO A 224 22.34 10.00 -4.17
C PRO A 224 23.58 10.21 -3.26
N PRO A 225 24.48 11.17 -3.59
CA PRO A 225 25.63 11.46 -2.74
C PRO A 225 25.23 11.81 -1.29
N GLY A 226 25.93 11.20 -0.31
CA GLY A 226 25.63 11.36 1.12
C GLY A 226 24.41 10.57 1.61
N MET A 227 23.83 9.72 0.76
CA MET A 227 22.65 8.91 1.10
C MET A 227 22.88 7.42 0.84
N GLN A 228 21.99 6.61 1.42
CA GLN A 228 21.85 5.19 1.16
C GLN A 228 20.38 4.85 0.87
N TRP A 229 20.16 3.78 0.09
CA TRP A 229 18.84 3.23 -0.09
C TRP A 229 18.44 2.43 1.15
N LEU A 230 17.38 2.86 1.83
CA LEU A 230 16.67 2.06 2.80
C LEU A 230 15.57 1.27 2.08
N VAL A 231 15.66 -0.06 2.09
CA VAL A 231 14.67 -0.95 1.49
C VAL A 231 13.91 -1.66 2.61
N ALA A 232 12.63 -1.35 2.73
CA ALA A 232 11.71 -1.86 3.75
C ALA A 232 10.66 -2.79 3.11
N ASP A 233 10.61 -4.06 3.54
CA ASP A 233 9.51 -4.99 3.21
C ASP A 233 8.31 -4.66 4.11
N LEU A 234 7.37 -3.92 3.53
CA LEU A 234 6.18 -3.42 4.21
C LEU A 234 4.99 -4.28 3.81
N ARG A 235 4.39 -4.95 4.78
CA ARG A 235 3.22 -5.81 4.56
C ARG A 235 2.04 -5.28 5.35
N GLY A 236 0.85 -5.45 4.80
CA GLY A 236 -0.38 -5.16 5.51
C GLY A 236 -1.46 -6.19 5.27
N GLN A 237 -2.48 -6.11 6.10
CA GLN A 237 -3.67 -6.93 6.05
C GLN A 237 -4.89 -6.07 6.34
N SER A 238 -5.92 -6.16 5.51
CA SER A 238 -7.17 -5.48 5.79
C SER A 238 -7.91 -6.13 6.96
N ARG A 239 -8.45 -5.28 7.83
CA ARG A 239 -9.36 -5.63 8.92
C ARG A 239 -10.77 -5.06 8.68
N TRP A 240 -10.94 -4.28 7.61
CA TRP A 240 -12.20 -3.68 7.25
C TRP A 240 -13.23 -4.74 6.87
N GLN A 241 -14.44 -4.60 7.42
CA GLN A 241 -15.56 -5.50 7.22
C GLN A 241 -16.82 -4.69 6.93
N THR A 242 -17.67 -5.24 6.08
CA THR A 242 -19.00 -4.68 5.77
C THR A 242 -20.05 -5.76 5.94
N ASP A 243 -21.22 -5.40 6.45
CA ASP A 243 -22.33 -6.35 6.56
C ASP A 243 -22.98 -6.64 5.21
N VAL A 244 -23.14 -7.92 4.89
CA VAL A 244 -23.85 -8.41 3.70
C VAL A 244 -24.92 -9.42 4.09
N ASP A 245 -25.85 -9.70 3.19
CA ASP A 245 -26.82 -10.78 3.39
C ASP A 245 -26.07 -12.11 3.51
N ALA A 246 -26.30 -12.85 4.60
CA ALA A 246 -25.73 -14.17 4.81
C ALA A 246 -26.06 -15.10 3.63
N ARG A 247 -27.28 -14.94 3.12
CA ARG A 247 -27.76 -15.68 1.97
C ARG A 247 -26.99 -15.38 0.68
N ALA A 248 -26.36 -14.22 0.52
CA ALA A 248 -25.48 -13.96 -0.63
C ALA A 248 -24.23 -14.87 -0.63
N LEU A 249 -23.88 -15.47 0.51
CA LEU A 249 -22.74 -16.38 0.66
C LEU A 249 -23.18 -17.85 0.75
N ASP A 250 -24.29 -18.12 1.44
CA ASP A 250 -24.81 -19.47 1.66
C ASP A 250 -26.35 -19.51 1.50
N VAL A 251 -26.84 -20.30 0.54
CA VAL A 251 -28.26 -20.39 0.20
C VAL A 251 -29.15 -20.83 1.37
N GLU A 252 -28.60 -21.60 2.31
CA GLU A 252 -29.32 -22.15 3.48
C GLU A 252 -29.46 -21.14 4.62
N SER A 253 -28.78 -19.99 4.53
CA SER A 253 -28.88 -18.94 5.54
C SER A 253 -30.24 -18.23 5.53
N ASP A 254 -30.67 -17.74 6.70
CA ASP A 254 -31.89 -16.97 6.85
C ASP A 254 -31.83 -15.67 6.04
N ILE A 255 -32.96 -15.31 5.40
CA ILE A 255 -33.06 -14.15 4.51
C ILE A 255 -32.83 -12.81 5.23
N SER A 256 -33.05 -12.75 6.54
CA SER A 256 -32.85 -11.56 7.36
C SER A 256 -31.47 -11.51 8.02
N GLN A 257 -30.71 -12.59 7.96
CA GLN A 257 -29.41 -12.70 8.61
C GLN A 257 -28.35 -11.92 7.84
N LYS A 258 -27.56 -11.13 8.58
CA LYS A 258 -26.35 -10.47 8.07
C LYS A 258 -25.11 -11.19 8.54
N VAL A 259 -24.06 -11.13 7.74
CA VAL A 259 -22.70 -11.59 8.08
C VAL A 259 -21.70 -10.51 7.67
N SER A 260 -20.66 -10.35 8.48
CA SER A 260 -19.60 -9.41 8.19
C SER A 260 -18.62 -10.02 7.20
N LEU A 261 -18.46 -9.37 6.04
CA LEU A 261 -17.58 -9.79 4.97
C LEU A 261 -16.36 -8.88 4.91
N SER A 262 -15.17 -9.48 4.98
CA SER A 262 -13.91 -8.74 4.92
C SER A 262 -13.68 -8.14 3.53
N ARG A 263 -13.23 -6.89 3.51
CA ARG A 263 -12.97 -6.10 2.30
C ARG A 263 -11.49 -5.81 2.14
N VAL A 264 -11.11 -5.40 0.93
CA VAL A 264 -9.79 -4.81 0.69
C VAL A 264 -9.80 -3.40 1.28
N MET A 265 -8.74 -3.07 2.00
CA MET A 265 -8.51 -1.70 2.48
C MET A 265 -7.39 -1.10 1.65
N GLU A 266 -7.71 -0.04 0.91
CA GLU A 266 -6.73 0.71 0.15
C GLU A 266 -6.18 1.83 1.03
N TYR A 267 -4.86 1.90 1.09
CA TYR A 267 -4.17 3.01 1.71
C TYR A 267 -3.98 4.10 0.64
N MET A 268 -5.03 4.90 0.48
CA MET A 268 -5.12 5.97 -0.53
C MET A 268 -4.25 7.17 -0.18
N GLU A 269 -3.81 7.88 -1.21
CA GLU A 269 -2.93 9.05 -1.09
C GLU A 269 -1.61 8.70 -0.40
N ALA A 270 -1.16 7.44 -0.52
CA ALA A 270 0.09 7.03 0.12
C ALA A 270 1.34 7.80 -0.34
N PRO A 271 1.43 8.35 -1.57
CA PRO A 271 2.57 9.16 -1.97
C PRO A 271 2.73 10.33 -0.99
N GLY A 272 3.80 10.30 -0.20
CA GLY A 272 4.06 11.27 0.86
C GLY A 272 3.47 10.94 2.24
N LEU A 273 2.57 9.97 2.40
CA LEU A 273 2.06 9.55 3.73
C LEU A 273 2.86 8.41 4.37
N ILE A 274 3.55 7.60 3.55
CA ILE A 274 4.56 6.66 4.04
C ILE A 274 5.93 7.31 3.88
N GLN A 275 6.56 7.60 5.00
CA GLN A 275 7.83 8.32 5.06
C GLN A 275 8.81 7.60 5.99
N VAL A 276 10.10 7.83 5.79
CA VAL A 276 11.11 7.58 6.81
C VAL A 276 11.48 8.90 7.46
N VAL A 277 11.39 8.98 8.77
CA VAL A 277 11.84 10.13 9.56
C VAL A 277 13.24 9.82 10.09
N ALA A 278 14.23 10.57 9.62
CA ALA A 278 15.59 10.50 10.14
C ALA A 278 15.79 11.49 11.28
N ASP A 279 16.43 11.01 12.36
CA ASP A 279 16.83 11.80 13.52
C ASP A 279 15.70 12.61 14.18
N GLY A 280 14.46 12.15 14.00
CA GLY A 280 13.25 12.83 14.47
C GLY A 280 12.94 14.17 13.79
N ARG A 281 13.53 14.46 12.62
CA ARG A 281 13.48 15.78 11.97
C ARG A 281 12.99 15.75 10.54
N HIS A 282 13.76 15.06 9.69
CA HIS A 282 13.63 15.13 8.25
C HIS A 282 12.83 13.93 7.76
N ALA A 283 11.78 14.21 7.02
CA ALA A 283 10.96 13.20 6.39
C ALA A 283 11.45 12.93 4.97
N TYR A 284 11.67 11.66 4.67
CA TYR A 284 12.07 11.16 3.36
C TYR A 284 10.91 10.34 2.79
N PRO A 285 10.26 10.82 1.72
CA PRO A 285 9.17 10.08 1.10
C PRO A 285 9.70 8.84 0.37
N ARG A 286 8.80 7.91 0.11
CA ARG A 286 9.09 6.69 -0.63
C ARG A 286 9.39 7.02 -2.10
N HIS A 287 10.47 6.46 -2.63
CA HIS A 287 10.80 6.50 -4.05
C HIS A 287 9.87 5.55 -4.84
N ALA A 288 8.83 6.09 -5.48
CA ALA A 288 7.80 5.32 -6.18
C ALA A 288 8.37 4.35 -7.23
N GLU A 289 9.22 4.83 -8.13
CA GLU A 289 9.72 4.03 -9.27
C GLU A 289 10.60 2.83 -8.86
N LEU A 290 11.37 2.97 -7.77
CA LEU A 290 12.25 1.92 -7.25
C LEU A 290 11.53 0.95 -6.29
N SER A 291 10.35 1.34 -5.83
CA SER A 291 9.53 0.54 -4.93
C SER A 291 8.75 -0.53 -5.69
N SER A 292 8.59 -1.70 -5.07
CA SER A 292 7.61 -2.70 -5.53
C SER A 292 6.25 -2.55 -4.88
N LEU A 293 6.19 -1.88 -3.73
CA LEU A 293 4.95 -1.43 -3.12
C LEU A 293 4.24 -0.46 -4.08
N ALA A 294 2.93 -0.63 -4.29
CA ALA A 294 2.14 0.26 -5.13
C ALA A 294 2.03 1.68 -4.53
N ASP A 295 1.67 2.66 -5.36
CA ASP A 295 1.45 4.04 -4.91
C ASP A 295 0.28 4.17 -3.96
N ASP A 296 -0.81 3.48 -4.21
CA ASP A 296 -1.87 3.26 -3.22
C ASP A 296 -1.89 1.76 -2.85
N PRO A 297 -1.18 1.32 -1.81
CA PRO A 297 -1.13 -0.07 -1.40
C PRO A 297 -2.53 -0.61 -1.10
N ALA A 298 -2.86 -1.76 -1.67
CA ALA A 298 -4.08 -2.50 -1.34
C ALA A 298 -3.76 -3.61 -0.35
N PHE A 299 -4.35 -3.55 0.84
CA PHE A 299 -4.22 -4.58 1.85
C PHE A 299 -5.34 -5.61 1.68
N LEU A 300 -4.96 -6.83 1.32
CA LEU A 300 -5.92 -7.92 1.16
C LEU A 300 -6.32 -8.46 2.55
N PRO A 301 -7.57 -8.88 2.78
CA PRO A 301 -7.99 -9.43 4.07
C PRO A 301 -7.43 -10.85 4.31
N ALA A 302 -7.08 -11.56 3.24
CA ALA A 302 -6.74 -12.97 3.27
C ALA A 302 -5.30 -13.29 3.71
N THR A 303 -4.40 -12.33 3.57
CA THR A 303 -2.96 -12.55 3.68
C THR A 303 -2.26 -11.26 4.11
N TRP A 304 -1.09 -11.43 4.72
CA TRP A 304 -0.14 -10.34 4.93
C TRP A 304 0.69 -10.15 3.66
N ALA A 305 0.34 -9.14 2.88
CA ALA A 305 1.01 -8.84 1.62
C ALA A 305 1.20 -7.33 1.46
N GLY A 306 2.06 -6.93 0.53
CA GLY A 306 2.41 -5.54 0.29
C GLY A 306 3.50 -5.48 -0.76
N GLY A 307 4.67 -4.98 -0.37
CA GLY A 307 5.82 -4.86 -1.26
C GLY A 307 6.99 -4.15 -0.59
N GLN A 308 8.04 -3.90 -1.37
CA GLN A 308 9.23 -3.18 -0.91
C GLN A 308 9.01 -1.68 -1.10
N ALA A 309 9.08 -0.93 -0.01
CA ALA A 309 9.16 0.52 0.00
C ALA A 309 10.64 0.94 0.07
N VAL A 310 11.05 1.80 -0.85
CA VAL A 310 12.45 2.25 -0.96
C VAL A 310 12.53 3.73 -0.64
N PHE A 311 13.49 4.12 0.19
CA PHE A 311 13.71 5.51 0.61
C PHE A 311 15.19 5.83 0.43
N ALA A 312 15.51 7.05 0.01
CA ALA A 312 16.88 7.54 0.11
C ALA A 312 17.03 8.30 1.44
N VAL A 313 17.89 7.79 2.31
CA VAL A 313 18.08 8.32 3.68
C VAL A 313 19.55 8.71 3.89
N PRO A 314 19.85 9.67 4.77
CA PRO A 314 21.24 10.06 5.06
C PRO A 314 22.07 8.90 5.58
N GLU A 315 23.29 8.76 5.07
CA GLU A 315 24.22 7.69 5.49
C GLU A 315 24.65 7.82 6.96
N ASP A 316 24.62 9.05 7.50
CA ASP A 316 25.08 9.43 8.84
C ASP A 316 23.95 9.56 9.88
N SER A 317 22.70 9.30 9.47
CA SER A 317 21.54 9.33 10.38
C SER A 317 21.71 8.34 11.54
N GLN A 318 21.41 8.79 12.75
CA GLN A 318 21.56 8.03 14.00
C GLN A 318 20.28 7.30 14.37
N THR A 319 19.12 7.86 14.02
CA THR A 319 17.83 7.22 14.20
C THR A 319 17.02 7.22 12.91
N LEU A 320 16.29 6.14 12.67
CA LEU A 320 15.34 6.03 11.57
C LEU A 320 14.02 5.46 12.10
N GLU A 321 12.91 6.10 11.74
CA GLU A 321 11.56 5.61 12.00
C GLU A 321 10.77 5.59 10.70
N LEU A 322 10.19 4.45 10.33
CA LEU A 322 9.22 4.40 9.24
C LEU A 322 7.85 4.79 9.80
N VAL A 323 7.26 5.82 9.24
CA VAL A 323 5.99 6.39 9.69
C VAL A 323 4.97 6.31 8.57
N ALA A 324 3.80 5.76 8.88
CA ALA A 324 2.63 5.79 8.00
C ALA A 324 1.57 6.69 8.64
N TYR A 325 1.33 7.87 8.05
CA TYR A 325 0.28 8.79 8.52
C TYR A 325 -1.09 8.38 8.01
N MET A 326 -2.12 8.64 8.79
CA MET A 326 -3.48 8.29 8.41
C MET A 326 -4.21 9.53 7.93
N PRO A 327 -4.63 9.61 6.67
CA PRO A 327 -5.58 10.63 6.27
C PRO A 327 -6.94 10.30 6.89
N GLN A 328 -7.89 11.23 6.82
CA GLN A 328 -9.27 10.91 7.17
C GLN A 328 -9.84 9.97 6.10
N PHE A 329 -10.07 8.70 6.48
CA PHE A 329 -10.74 7.75 5.60
C PHE A 329 -12.23 8.09 5.52
N GLY A 330 -12.68 8.53 4.35
CA GLY A 330 -14.10 8.71 4.03
C GLY A 330 -14.67 7.47 3.34
N GLY A 331 -15.76 6.91 3.87
CA GLY A 331 -16.41 5.77 3.22
C GLY A 331 -17.69 5.33 3.94
N LYS A 332 -18.54 4.59 3.23
CA LYS A 332 -19.71 3.95 3.83
C LYS A 332 -19.22 2.96 4.90
N ASP A 333 -19.81 3.04 6.10
CA ASP A 333 -19.47 2.20 7.26
C ASP A 333 -18.03 2.39 7.78
N ILE A 334 -17.35 3.47 7.39
CA ILE A 334 -16.06 3.88 7.95
C ILE A 334 -16.29 5.10 8.83
N SER A 335 -15.95 5.00 10.12
CA SER A 335 -16.00 6.15 11.04
C SER A 335 -15.11 7.28 10.55
N MET A 336 -15.50 8.54 10.79
CA MET A 336 -14.65 9.72 10.52
C MET A 336 -13.57 9.95 11.58
N ASP A 337 -13.45 9.07 12.57
CA ASP A 337 -12.48 9.21 13.66
C ASP A 337 -11.04 9.27 13.14
N ILE A 338 -10.22 10.13 13.74
CA ILE A 338 -8.80 10.24 13.39
C ILE A 338 -8.09 8.99 13.92
N ARG A 339 -7.39 8.29 13.03
CA ARG A 339 -6.65 7.07 13.39
C ARG A 339 -5.22 7.38 13.79
N PRO A 340 -4.65 6.62 14.74
CA PRO A 340 -3.28 6.82 15.15
C PRO A 340 -2.34 6.58 13.98
N THR A 341 -1.32 7.42 13.87
CA THR A 341 -0.17 7.22 12.98
C THR A 341 0.56 5.95 13.38
N LEU A 342 0.94 5.11 12.41
CA LEU A 342 1.71 3.90 12.67
C LEU A 342 3.20 4.21 12.58
N ARG A 343 3.99 3.72 13.54
CA ARG A 343 5.40 4.12 13.72
C ARG A 343 6.29 2.91 13.96
N PHE A 344 7.11 2.56 12.99
CA PHE A 344 7.98 1.40 13.06
C PHE A 344 9.42 1.88 13.30
N PRO A 345 10.00 1.67 14.49
CA PRO A 345 11.41 1.99 14.71
C PRO A 345 12.26 1.10 13.81
N VAL A 346 13.08 1.72 12.97
CA VAL A 346 14.00 1.03 12.05
C VAL A 346 15.38 0.97 12.66
N GLU A 347 15.87 2.10 13.14
CA GLU A 347 17.16 2.23 13.82
C GLU A 347 17.02 3.11 15.05
N GLN A 348 17.62 2.66 16.15
CA GLN A 348 17.61 3.35 17.43
C GLN A 348 19.01 3.89 17.74
N GLY A 349 19.07 5.16 18.08
CA GLY A 349 20.29 5.89 18.41
C GLY A 349 19.98 7.09 19.29
N GLU A 350 20.95 7.98 19.46
CA GLU A 350 20.75 9.21 20.25
C GLU A 350 20.04 10.27 19.38
N PRO A 351 18.99 10.94 19.91
CA PRO A 351 18.30 11.99 19.17
C PRO A 351 19.23 13.19 18.96
N LEU A 352 19.20 13.77 17.76
CA LEU A 352 19.98 14.97 17.47
C LEU A 352 19.51 16.16 18.33
N PRO A 353 20.42 17.06 18.76
CA PRO A 353 20.13 18.17 19.67
C PRO A 353 19.24 19.23 19.02
N SER A 354 18.12 19.59 19.64
CA SER A 354 17.12 20.54 19.11
C SER A 354 17.72 21.74 18.37
N LEU A 355 17.19 22.04 17.18
CA LEU A 355 17.59 23.21 16.40
C LEU A 355 17.17 24.51 17.09
N ASN A 356 18.07 25.49 17.13
CA ASN A 356 17.77 26.82 17.64
C ASN A 356 16.87 27.58 16.65
N GLU A 357 15.80 28.21 17.14
CA GLU A 357 14.88 29.02 16.32
C GLU A 357 15.45 30.44 16.25
N ARG A 358 15.91 30.85 15.06
CA ARG A 358 16.42 32.21 14.82
C ARG A 358 15.29 33.22 14.68
N GLN A 359 14.20 32.79 14.05
CA GLN A 359 13.01 33.58 13.80
C GLN A 359 11.79 32.65 13.72
N VAL A 360 10.65 33.10 14.24
CA VAL A 360 9.38 32.39 14.20
C VAL A 360 8.32 33.29 13.59
N ILE A 361 7.55 32.73 12.65
CA ILE A 361 6.38 33.35 12.02
C ILE A 361 5.14 32.67 12.61
N GLU A 362 4.35 33.44 13.36
CA GLU A 362 3.18 32.96 14.12
C GLU A 362 1.94 32.84 13.23
N ASP A 363 2.01 31.96 12.23
CA ASP A 363 0.89 31.66 11.34
C ASP A 363 0.06 30.51 11.90
N SER A 364 -1.04 30.78 12.59
CA SER A 364 -1.90 29.71 13.12
C SER A 364 -2.81 29.13 12.02
N PRO A 365 -2.93 27.80 11.85
CA PRO A 365 -2.46 26.74 12.74
C PRO A 365 -1.07 26.15 12.40
N VAL A 366 -0.33 26.72 11.45
CA VAL A 366 0.97 26.20 10.97
C VAL A 366 2.10 27.21 11.16
N PRO A 367 2.62 27.39 12.38
CA PRO A 367 3.77 28.28 12.60
C PRO A 367 4.99 27.75 11.85
N LEU A 368 5.78 28.70 11.31
CA LEU A 368 7.03 28.42 10.63
C LEU A 368 8.20 28.99 11.43
N ALA A 369 9.24 28.20 11.66
CA ALA A 369 10.46 28.66 12.31
C ALA A 369 11.66 28.51 11.38
N LEU A 370 12.45 29.58 11.25
CA LEU A 370 13.74 29.58 10.56
C LEU A 370 14.84 29.19 11.55
N HIS A 371 15.63 28.17 11.20
CA HIS A 371 16.75 27.68 11.99
C HIS A 371 18.09 28.15 11.43
N GLU A 372 18.27 28.04 10.13
CA GLU A 372 19.51 28.40 9.46
C GLU A 372 19.25 29.10 8.13
N ALA A 373 20.15 30.01 7.78
CA ALA A 373 20.20 30.68 6.48
C ALA A 373 21.68 30.92 6.19
N GLU A 374 22.19 30.37 5.11
CA GLU A 374 23.62 30.35 4.77
C GLU A 374 23.82 30.46 3.25
N TRP A 375 24.79 31.27 2.83
CA TRP A 375 25.28 31.23 1.45
C TRP A 375 26.25 30.06 1.31
N VAL A 376 25.94 29.12 0.41
CA VAL A 376 26.72 27.88 0.25
C VAL A 376 27.41 27.85 -1.10
N ASP A 377 28.66 27.34 -1.12
CA ASP A 377 29.41 27.15 -2.37
C ASP A 377 28.82 26.01 -3.22
N GLY A 378 28.10 25.08 -2.59
CA GLY A 378 27.41 23.99 -3.25
C GLY A 378 26.53 23.17 -2.31
N PHE A 379 25.50 22.54 -2.87
CA PHE A 379 24.57 21.65 -2.17
C PHE A 379 23.89 20.72 -3.17
N ALA A 380 23.89 19.41 -2.90
CA ALA A 380 23.16 18.41 -3.69
C ALA A 380 23.43 18.48 -5.22
N ASP A 381 24.69 18.31 -5.60
CA ASP A 381 25.21 18.42 -6.98
C ASP A 381 25.05 19.81 -7.63
N GLN A 382 24.45 20.79 -6.93
CA GLN A 382 24.46 22.20 -7.34
C GLN A 382 25.71 22.87 -6.80
N LEU A 383 26.34 23.67 -7.64
CA LEU A 383 27.45 24.54 -7.27
C LEU A 383 27.02 25.99 -7.49
N SER A 384 27.52 26.88 -6.64
CA SER A 384 27.58 28.29 -6.95
C SER A 384 28.58 28.49 -8.09
N ASP A 385 28.25 29.39 -9.01
CA ASP A 385 29.03 29.64 -10.21
C ASP A 385 28.92 31.13 -10.57
N ASP A 386 29.55 31.52 -11.68
CA ASP A 386 29.48 32.89 -12.19
C ASP A 386 28.04 33.32 -12.57
N GLU A 387 27.09 32.37 -12.68
CA GLU A 387 25.69 32.63 -12.99
C GLU A 387 24.84 32.87 -11.73
N GLY A 388 25.32 32.50 -10.54
CA GLY A 388 24.60 32.82 -9.30
C GLY A 388 25.09 32.19 -8.00
N ALA A 389 24.76 32.85 -6.90
CA ALA A 389 24.97 32.36 -5.53
C ALA A 389 23.81 31.45 -5.06
N LEU A 390 24.10 30.52 -4.15
CA LEU A 390 23.13 29.59 -3.58
C LEU A 390 22.84 29.93 -2.11
N LEU A 391 21.57 30.14 -1.78
CA LEU A 391 21.10 30.35 -0.41
C LEU A 391 20.42 29.08 0.09
N ARG A 392 20.97 28.46 1.15
CA ARG A 392 20.36 27.34 1.87
C ARG A 392 19.59 27.86 3.08
N LEU A 393 18.33 27.47 3.20
CA LEU A 393 17.51 27.69 4.39
C LEU A 393 17.19 26.36 5.05
N GLU A 394 17.28 26.32 6.38
CA GLU A 394 16.70 25.25 7.19
C GLU A 394 15.51 25.82 7.96
N VAL A 395 14.33 25.30 7.68
CA VAL A 395 13.07 25.75 8.30
C VAL A 395 12.37 24.57 8.94
N SER A 396 11.49 24.86 9.90
CA SER A 396 10.57 23.86 10.41
C SER A 396 9.14 24.36 10.44
N LEU A 397 8.22 23.41 10.31
CA LEU A 397 6.79 23.62 10.38
C LEU A 397 6.20 22.66 11.42
N ARG A 398 5.12 23.10 12.04
CA ARG A 398 4.29 22.26 12.92
C ARG A 398 2.84 22.53 12.59
N ASN A 399 1.98 21.53 12.63
CA ASN A 399 0.54 21.74 12.50
C ASN A 399 -0.10 21.55 13.88
N LEU A 400 -0.65 22.64 14.41
CA LEU A 400 -1.27 22.70 15.74
C LEU A 400 -2.70 22.14 15.76
N SER A 401 -3.25 21.76 14.60
CA SER A 401 -4.56 21.13 14.53
C SER A 401 -4.50 19.62 14.76
N GLU A 402 -5.66 19.01 14.98
CA GLU A 402 -5.81 17.57 15.22
C GLU A 402 -5.64 16.73 13.94
N VAL A 403 -5.67 17.36 12.76
CA VAL A 403 -5.66 16.70 11.45
C VAL A 403 -4.45 17.17 10.66
N GLY A 404 -3.67 16.23 10.10
CA GLY A 404 -2.54 16.55 9.24
C GLY A 404 -3.01 17.08 7.89
N GLY A 405 -2.10 17.61 7.09
CA GLY A 405 -2.46 18.15 5.79
C GLY A 405 -1.30 18.24 4.81
N MET A 406 -1.66 18.27 3.53
CA MET A 406 -0.72 18.46 2.42
C MET A 406 -0.29 19.94 2.33
N MET A 407 1.01 20.18 2.18
CA MET A 407 1.61 21.52 2.16
C MET A 407 2.55 21.71 0.96
N ASN A 408 2.32 22.78 0.21
CA ASN A 408 3.26 23.32 -0.79
C ASN A 408 4.07 24.44 -0.14
N LEU A 409 5.26 24.17 0.38
CA LEU A 409 6.08 25.18 1.05
C LEU A 409 6.81 26.09 0.06
N SER A 410 7.22 25.57 -1.10
CA SER A 410 7.92 26.34 -2.12
C SER A 410 7.09 27.49 -2.71
N GLU A 411 5.77 27.32 -2.74
CA GLU A 411 4.83 28.34 -3.17
C GLU A 411 4.59 29.41 -2.09
N ARG A 412 4.89 29.08 -0.84
CA ARG A 412 4.58 29.88 0.35
C ARG A 412 5.76 30.65 0.89
N LEU A 413 6.99 30.14 0.80
CA LEU A 413 8.19 30.84 1.26
C LEU A 413 9.07 31.18 0.05
N LYS A 414 9.16 32.47 -0.27
CA LYS A 414 9.84 32.97 -1.47
C LYS A 414 10.81 34.10 -1.13
N PRO A 415 12.02 34.11 -1.70
CA PRO A 415 12.86 35.29 -1.65
C PRO A 415 12.27 36.38 -2.56
N LEU A 416 12.29 37.62 -2.07
CA LEU A 416 12.01 38.81 -2.86
C LEU A 416 13.33 39.37 -3.41
N SER A 417 13.38 39.66 -4.70
CA SER A 417 14.50 40.46 -5.23
C SER A 417 14.34 41.93 -4.83
N PRO A 418 15.44 42.70 -4.80
CA PRO A 418 15.39 44.15 -4.55
C PRO A 418 14.49 44.93 -5.51
N ASP A 419 14.21 44.39 -6.70
CA ASP A 419 13.37 45.00 -7.73
C ASP A 419 11.93 44.43 -7.75
N GLY A 420 11.61 43.52 -6.83
CA GLY A 420 10.29 42.86 -6.73
C GLY A 420 10.05 41.75 -7.76
N GLU A 421 11.03 41.42 -8.60
CA GLU A 421 10.97 40.27 -9.51
C GLU A 421 11.28 38.95 -8.77
N TRP A 422 10.58 37.88 -9.15
CA TRP A 422 10.74 36.55 -8.56
C TRP A 422 12.06 35.93 -9.02
N LEU A 423 12.91 35.54 -8.06
CA LEU A 423 14.15 34.80 -8.32
C LEU A 423 13.85 33.30 -8.23
N GLY A 424 14.28 32.55 -9.24
CA GLY A 424 13.92 31.13 -9.41
C GLY A 424 14.14 30.28 -8.16
N THR A 425 13.06 29.69 -7.65
CA THR A 425 13.12 28.65 -6.62
C THR A 425 13.73 27.39 -7.21
N TYR A 426 14.73 26.80 -6.54
CA TYR A 426 15.24 25.48 -6.88
C TYR A 426 15.16 24.57 -5.65
N LEU A 427 14.05 23.82 -5.53
CA LEU A 427 13.91 22.78 -4.51
C LEU A 427 14.91 21.64 -4.76
N ARG A 428 16.18 21.77 -4.34
CA ARG A 428 17.12 20.64 -4.36
C ARG A 428 18.00 20.62 -3.14
N GLY A 429 17.61 19.77 -2.18
CA GLY A 429 18.57 19.00 -1.40
C GLY A 429 18.96 17.71 -2.13
N PRO A 430 19.75 16.82 -1.49
CA PRO A 430 20.14 15.54 -2.08
C PRO A 430 18.93 14.70 -2.53
N LEU A 431 17.74 15.02 -2.00
CA LEU A 431 16.45 14.72 -2.60
C LEU A 431 15.68 16.02 -2.84
N ALA A 432 14.93 16.06 -3.95
CA ALA A 432 13.91 17.08 -4.14
C ALA A 432 12.84 16.91 -3.03
N LEU A 433 12.41 18.01 -2.43
CA LEU A 433 11.21 17.98 -1.59
C LEU A 433 10.03 17.61 -2.50
N GLU A 434 9.44 16.44 -2.28
CA GLU A 434 8.25 16.03 -2.98
C GLU A 434 7.08 16.87 -2.47
N GLU A 435 6.58 17.78 -3.30
CA GLU A 435 5.46 18.65 -2.97
C GLU A 435 4.18 18.25 -3.72
N PRO A 436 3.01 18.32 -3.07
CA PRO A 436 2.84 18.65 -1.65
C PRO A 436 3.44 17.60 -0.71
N PHE A 437 4.01 18.03 0.41
CA PHE A 437 4.46 17.11 1.47
C PHE A 437 3.44 17.07 2.60
N TRP A 438 3.38 15.95 3.30
CA TRP A 438 2.49 15.80 4.45
C TRP A 438 3.07 16.49 5.71
N LEU A 439 2.33 17.45 6.25
CA LEU A 439 2.59 18.06 7.54
C LEU A 439 1.70 17.39 8.61
N PRO A 440 2.29 16.61 9.55
CA PRO A 440 1.52 15.85 10.53
C PRO A 440 0.86 16.74 11.58
N ALA A 441 -0.26 16.26 12.11
CA ALA A 441 -1.03 16.90 13.18
C ALA A 441 -0.30 16.98 14.52
N ASN A 442 -0.97 17.58 15.51
CA ASN A 442 -0.65 17.49 16.94
C ASN A 442 0.76 18.00 17.30
N ASP A 443 1.15 19.14 16.72
CA ASP A 443 2.42 19.83 16.98
C ASP A 443 3.66 18.99 16.61
N GLU A 444 3.50 17.98 15.75
CA GLU A 444 4.65 17.21 15.27
C GLU A 444 5.50 18.03 14.30
N LYS A 445 6.77 18.21 14.66
CA LYS A 445 7.71 19.08 13.93
C LYS A 445 8.26 18.38 12.67
N ARG A 446 8.27 19.10 11.55
CA ARG A 446 8.98 18.71 10.32
C ARG A 446 10.03 19.73 9.96
N VAL A 447 11.25 19.28 9.72
CA VAL A 447 12.37 20.13 9.28
C VAL A 447 12.59 19.91 7.80
N VAL A 448 12.68 21.02 7.06
CA VAL A 448 12.86 21.05 5.61
C VAL A 448 14.05 21.93 5.28
N THR A 449 14.86 21.46 4.33
CA THR A 449 15.94 22.25 3.74
C THR A 449 15.49 22.77 2.38
N LEU A 450 15.57 24.09 2.20
CA LEU A 450 15.24 24.79 0.95
C LEU A 450 16.51 25.38 0.35
N LEU A 451 16.63 25.34 -0.96
CA LEU A 451 17.73 25.97 -1.70
C LEU A 451 17.15 27.00 -2.68
N TYR A 452 17.78 28.16 -2.76
CA TYR A 452 17.40 29.21 -3.72
C TYR A 452 18.63 29.65 -4.49
N ARG A 453 18.50 29.83 -5.80
CA ARG A 453 19.57 30.36 -6.65
C ARG A 453 19.30 31.83 -6.94
N PHE A 454 20.25 32.69 -6.56
CA PHE A 454 20.20 34.12 -6.78
C PHE A 454 21.08 34.50 -7.96
N GLN A 455 20.58 35.35 -8.85
CA GLN A 455 21.42 35.95 -9.88
C GLN A 455 22.31 37.01 -9.23
N GLY A 456 23.63 36.82 -9.31
CA GLY A 456 24.62 37.72 -8.73
C GLY A 456 25.23 37.27 -7.41
N ALA A 457 25.99 38.16 -6.79
CA ALA A 457 26.79 37.88 -5.60
C ALA A 457 25.92 37.73 -4.33
N PRO A 458 26.41 37.00 -3.32
CA PRO A 458 25.78 36.92 -2.00
C PRO A 458 25.42 38.28 -1.43
N ALA A 459 24.19 38.43 -0.94
CA ALA A 459 23.71 39.64 -0.28
C ALA A 459 23.77 39.51 1.25
N ASP A 460 24.11 40.60 1.94
CA ASP A 460 24.13 40.66 3.41
C ASP A 460 22.73 40.46 4.03
N LYS A 461 21.68 40.82 3.28
CA LYS A 461 20.29 40.72 3.68
C LYS A 461 19.45 40.22 2.52
N VAL A 462 18.50 39.36 2.83
CA VAL A 462 17.53 38.83 1.88
C VAL A 462 16.14 39.11 2.44
N GLU A 463 15.27 39.73 1.64
CA GLU A 463 13.85 39.84 1.98
C GLU A 463 13.14 38.56 1.55
N MET A 464 12.25 38.08 2.41
CA MET A 464 11.47 36.86 2.22
C MET A 464 10.00 37.21 2.33
N GLU A 465 9.20 36.72 1.40
CA GLU A 465 7.74 36.69 1.50
C GLU A 465 7.31 35.32 2.01
N TYR A 466 6.51 35.32 3.07
CA TYR A 466 5.78 34.15 3.55
C TYR A 466 4.29 34.35 3.33
N SER A 467 3.70 33.53 2.46
CA SER A 467 2.27 33.43 2.19
C SER A 467 1.69 32.19 2.90
N GLY A 468 1.43 32.35 4.19
CA GLY A 468 0.94 31.32 5.10
C GLY A 468 -0.52 30.91 4.88
N ILE A 469 -1.07 30.19 5.86
CA ILE A 469 -2.47 29.76 5.85
C ILE A 469 -3.39 30.92 6.25
N SER A 470 -3.03 31.63 7.32
CA SER A 470 -3.87 32.68 7.91
C SER A 470 -3.29 34.07 7.77
N LEU A 471 -2.02 34.19 7.37
CA LEU A 471 -1.35 35.47 7.17
C LEU A 471 -0.42 35.47 5.96
N SER A 472 -0.13 36.68 5.48
CA SER A 472 0.97 36.95 4.57
C SER A 472 1.87 38.01 5.21
N GLU A 473 3.17 37.75 5.26
CA GLU A 473 4.16 38.64 5.88
C GLU A 473 5.46 38.68 5.07
N THR A 474 6.12 39.83 5.07
CA THR A 474 7.47 39.99 4.55
C THR A 474 8.43 40.17 5.72
N PHE A 475 9.56 39.46 5.69
CA PHE A 475 10.59 39.54 6.72
C PHE A 475 11.98 39.53 6.12
N THR A 476 12.96 40.07 6.86
CA THR A 476 14.35 40.12 6.41
C THR A 476 15.17 39.08 7.16
N ILE A 477 15.94 38.28 6.42
CA ILE A 477 16.93 37.37 6.98
C ILE A 477 18.34 37.88 6.72
N THR A 478 19.26 37.55 7.61
CA THR A 478 20.71 37.77 7.45
C THR A 478 21.38 36.41 7.30
N PRO A 479 21.68 35.98 6.06
CA PRO A 479 22.42 34.75 5.83
C PRO A 479 23.79 34.82 6.50
N ARG A 480 24.29 33.67 6.95
CA ARG A 480 25.66 33.53 7.43
C ARG A 480 26.63 33.23 6.30
#